data_AF-A0A4P6FZ20-F1
#
_entry.id   AF-A0A4P6FZ20-F1
#
_cell.length_a   1.000
_cell.length_b   1.000
_cell.length_c   1.000
_cell.angle_alpha   90.00
_cell.angle_beta   90.00
_cell.angle_gamma   90.00
#
_symmetry.space_group_name_H-M   'P 1'
#
loop_
_entity.id
_entity.type
_entity.pdbx_description
1 polymer ?
#
loop_
_entity_poly.entity_id
_entity_poly.type
_entity_poly.pdbx_seq_one_letter_code
_entity_poly.pdbx_strand_id
1 'polypeptide(L)'
;MVAWFVIAIATLGLLGYIAVSSAQTISVTTDAAGRVETVRRLDSVVNAILVRAAAADGTGAIFLPAGAANPAGQGYGLPADLAPTAVTPFGQRFVYCPFGSATGTGAAVTISNANGTSYGIATTTLSGRAYVTGGRPGYAGLAAMPNLLGYVLAPRTKLSATPSCNEVVYDPGSRRFQAPDAIVRPIVRDGGVDEARTVNSRKLVFFVAPGASGSGASASDPADFQTALDYYQSRRPLAMTIQAAAGNYDFNPGSVTTDGFADRSDLTIRGAGPTLSVFRSTAQGWMNISGRLTLDGVGFDQYALIRSYNGEVVARNITAGSIRGDHALITLFGTNVFNSGATYGLTLFNGGSIEAQGADITIGTTLGIMIAQNGRLTLSGSILRAAGPVLLYDGAETNLKNNTINYTAAVNPGLFVQKSKATLSGNVISFAGSAPVGISLMNGSIFEMSNGSINGAVVNPVVDSGALSVSGSGTQMRSSGACWAGILFGDSVGASSAVRADDALPAVSTPATGPEVQAYAAAQANNARRGARRSTNTSSWTCLN
;
A
#
# COMPACT_ATOMS: atom_id res chain seq x y z
N MET A 1 -67.82 26.09 -29.16
CA MET A 1 -66.72 27.06 -28.98
C MET A 1 -66.26 27.19 -27.53
N VAL A 2 -67.15 27.26 -26.53
CA VAL A 2 -66.78 27.41 -25.10
C VAL A 2 -65.85 26.30 -24.59
N ALA A 3 -66.12 25.03 -24.95
CA ALA A 3 -65.28 23.90 -24.53
C ALA A 3 -63.82 23.99 -25.03
N TRP A 4 -63.60 24.57 -26.22
CA TRP A 4 -62.26 24.76 -26.78
C TRP A 4 -61.46 25.82 -26.03
N PHE A 5 -62.11 26.90 -25.59
CA PHE A 5 -61.46 27.94 -24.77
C PHE A 5 -61.08 27.44 -23.38
N VAL A 6 -61.91 26.60 -22.77
CA VAL A 6 -61.61 26.00 -21.45
C VAL A 6 -60.39 25.07 -21.54
N ILE A 7 -60.31 24.26 -22.60
CA ILE A 7 -59.14 23.39 -22.85
C ILE A 7 -57.89 24.24 -23.08
N ALA A 8 -57.97 25.32 -23.88
CA ALA A 8 -56.82 26.19 -24.14
C ALA A 8 -56.29 26.86 -22.86
N ILE A 9 -57.17 27.37 -22.00
CA ILE A 9 -56.78 28.00 -20.72
C ILE A 9 -56.17 26.95 -19.76
N ALA A 10 -56.76 25.76 -19.66
CA ALA A 10 -56.21 24.68 -18.84
C ALA A 10 -54.83 24.22 -19.32
N THR A 11 -54.62 24.16 -20.64
CA THR A 11 -53.34 23.77 -21.24
C THR A 11 -52.26 24.84 -20.99
N LEU A 12 -52.60 26.13 -21.10
CA LEU A 12 -51.71 27.23 -20.74
C LEU A 12 -51.37 27.24 -19.25
N GLY A 13 -52.34 26.97 -18.37
CA GLY A 13 -52.11 26.83 -16.93
C GLY A 13 -51.18 25.66 -16.59
N LEU A 14 -51.36 24.51 -17.25
CA LEU A 14 -50.51 23.33 -17.08
C LEU A 14 -49.08 23.59 -17.58
N LEU A 15 -48.92 24.20 -18.75
CA LEU A 15 -47.61 24.55 -19.30
C LEU A 15 -46.90 25.59 -18.43
N GLY A 16 -47.62 26.59 -17.92
CA GLY A 16 -47.09 27.56 -16.96
C GLY A 16 -46.65 26.90 -15.65
N TYR A 17 -47.45 25.97 -15.12
CA TYR A 17 -47.11 25.22 -13.91
C TYR A 17 -45.89 24.30 -14.12
N ILE A 18 -45.80 23.59 -15.25
CA ILE A 18 -44.63 22.76 -15.60
C ILE A 18 -43.38 23.63 -15.77
N ALA A 19 -43.47 24.80 -16.41
CA ALA A 19 -42.35 25.71 -16.58
C ALA A 19 -41.86 26.29 -15.23
N VAL A 20 -42.77 26.68 -14.34
CA VAL A 20 -42.42 27.22 -13.02
C VAL A 20 -41.85 26.11 -12.10
N SER A 21 -42.49 24.94 -12.08
CA SER A 21 -42.02 23.81 -11.26
C SER A 21 -40.67 23.26 -11.75
N SER A 22 -40.43 23.20 -13.06
CA SER A 22 -39.13 22.79 -13.61
C SER A 22 -38.03 23.82 -13.33
N ALA A 23 -38.31 25.12 -13.46
CA ALA A 23 -37.38 26.19 -13.09
C ALA A 23 -37.04 26.16 -11.59
N GLN A 24 -38.03 25.94 -10.72
CA GLN A 24 -37.83 25.77 -9.28
C GLN A 24 -37.01 24.51 -8.96
N THR A 25 -37.31 23.37 -9.60
CA THR A 25 -36.57 22.11 -9.41
C THR A 25 -35.11 22.21 -9.86
N ILE A 26 -34.86 22.86 -11.01
CA ILE A 26 -33.50 23.10 -11.51
C ILE A 26 -32.76 24.06 -10.58
N SER A 27 -33.38 25.14 -10.11
CA SER A 27 -32.77 26.08 -9.16
C SER A 27 -32.37 25.39 -7.85
N VAL A 28 -33.23 24.55 -7.29
CA VAL A 28 -32.98 23.83 -6.03
C VAL A 28 -31.86 22.79 -6.20
N THR A 29 -31.82 22.08 -7.33
CA THR A 29 -30.76 21.10 -7.60
C THR A 29 -29.41 21.75 -7.89
N THR A 30 -29.37 22.88 -8.62
CA THR A 30 -28.13 23.65 -8.83
C THR A 30 -27.61 24.29 -7.54
N ASP A 31 -28.49 24.76 -6.65
CA ASP A 31 -28.09 25.31 -5.36
C ASP A 31 -27.55 24.22 -4.42
N ALA A 32 -28.16 23.03 -4.42
CA ALA A 32 -27.66 21.90 -3.64
C ALA A 32 -26.27 21.42 -4.13
N ALA A 33 -26.09 21.27 -5.45
CA ALA A 33 -24.79 20.90 -6.03
C ALA A 33 -23.72 21.97 -5.77
N GLY A 34 -24.06 23.24 -5.95
CA GLY A 34 -23.13 24.34 -5.68
C GLY A 34 -22.81 24.51 -4.19
N ARG A 35 -23.69 24.14 -3.26
CA ARG A 35 -23.39 24.06 -1.83
C ARG A 35 -22.34 23.00 -1.50
N VAL A 36 -22.48 21.79 -2.07
CA VAL A 36 -21.51 20.70 -1.87
C VAL A 36 -20.13 21.11 -2.39
N GLU A 37 -20.07 21.69 -3.59
CA GLU A 37 -18.82 22.18 -4.16
C GLU A 37 -18.26 23.38 -3.38
N THR A 38 -19.12 24.27 -2.87
CA THR A 38 -18.71 25.38 -1.98
C THR A 38 -18.00 24.83 -0.75
N VAL A 39 -18.58 23.81 -0.09
CA VAL A 39 -17.96 23.14 1.06
C VAL A 39 -16.59 22.57 0.68
N ARG A 40 -16.50 21.83 -0.43
CA ARG A 40 -15.24 21.22 -0.88
C ARG A 40 -14.14 22.27 -1.11
N ARG A 41 -14.48 23.40 -1.73
CA ARG A 41 -13.55 24.52 -1.96
C ARG A 41 -13.16 25.20 -0.66
N LEU A 42 -14.11 25.36 0.27
CA LEU A 42 -13.86 25.95 1.58
C LEU A 42 -12.87 25.08 2.39
N ASP A 43 -13.05 23.76 2.37
CA ASP A 43 -12.14 22.80 3.01
C ASP A 43 -10.73 22.82 2.36
N SER A 44 -10.67 22.92 1.03
CA SER A 44 -9.40 23.09 0.29
C SER A 44 -8.67 24.38 0.70
N VAL A 45 -9.40 25.49 0.82
CA VAL A 45 -8.86 26.78 1.24
C VAL A 45 -8.35 26.74 2.69
N VAL A 46 -9.12 26.16 3.62
CA VAL A 46 -8.69 26.02 5.02
C VAL A 46 -7.40 25.20 5.11
N ASN A 47 -7.31 24.09 4.37
CA ASN A 47 -6.08 23.31 4.30
C ASN A 47 -4.92 24.12 3.71
N ALA A 48 -5.15 24.89 2.66
CA ALA A 48 -4.12 25.71 2.02
C ALA A 48 -3.60 26.82 2.96
N ILE A 49 -4.46 27.39 3.82
CA ILE A 49 -4.07 28.35 4.87
C ILE A 49 -3.26 27.65 5.95
N LEU A 50 -3.70 26.48 6.41
CA LEU A 50 -3.01 25.70 7.45
C LEU A 50 -1.62 25.23 7.01
N VAL A 51 -1.44 24.86 5.75
CA VAL A 51 -0.13 24.51 5.17
C VAL A 51 0.82 25.72 5.16
N ARG A 52 0.28 26.94 5.07
CA ARG A 52 1.07 28.18 5.06
C ARG A 52 1.31 28.75 6.45
N ALA A 53 0.64 28.22 7.47
CA ALA A 53 0.76 28.71 8.83
C ALA A 53 2.16 28.41 9.39
N ALA A 54 2.70 29.34 10.18
CA ALA A 54 4.09 29.27 10.65
C ALA A 54 4.26 29.91 12.03
N ALA A 55 5.35 29.58 12.72
CA ALA A 55 5.74 30.20 13.98
C ALA A 55 6.47 31.53 13.76
N ALA A 56 5.71 32.56 13.38
CA ALA A 56 6.26 33.84 12.92
C ALA A 56 6.87 34.74 14.00
N ASP A 57 6.57 34.51 15.29
CA ASP A 57 7.07 35.32 16.42
C ASP A 57 8.20 34.64 17.22
N GLY A 58 8.68 33.49 16.76
CA GLY A 58 9.73 32.72 17.44
C GLY A 58 9.30 31.97 18.69
N THR A 59 8.01 32.02 19.10
CA THR A 59 7.50 31.35 20.30
C THR A 59 7.16 29.87 20.09
N GLY A 60 7.29 29.37 18.86
CA GLY A 60 6.85 28.03 18.46
C GLY A 60 5.33 27.90 18.25
N ALA A 61 4.55 28.94 18.54
CA ALA A 61 3.11 28.95 18.31
C ALA A 61 2.77 29.16 16.83
N ILE A 62 1.83 28.39 16.28
CA ILE A 62 1.43 28.49 14.87
C ILE A 62 0.49 29.70 14.66
N PHE A 63 0.82 30.56 13.70
CA PHE A 63 0.02 31.71 13.29
C PHE A 63 -0.38 31.59 11.82
N LEU A 64 -1.55 32.15 11.50
CA LEU A 64 -2.07 32.11 10.13
C LEU A 64 -1.48 33.26 9.29
N PRO A 65 -1.29 33.07 7.97
CA PRO A 65 -0.92 34.17 7.08
C PRO A 65 -1.96 35.28 7.12
N ALA A 66 -1.52 36.54 7.05
CA ALA A 66 -2.41 37.68 6.88
C ALA A 66 -3.06 37.63 5.49
N GLY A 67 -4.34 38.00 5.44
CA GLY A 67 -5.09 38.09 4.20
C GLY A 67 -4.81 39.37 3.43
N ALA A 68 -5.63 39.62 2.42
CA ALA A 68 -5.60 40.86 1.66
C ALA A 68 -6.94 41.60 1.79
N ALA A 69 -6.92 42.92 1.64
CA ALA A 69 -8.15 43.69 1.51
C ALA A 69 -8.96 43.15 0.32
N ASN A 70 -10.27 42.95 0.52
CA ASN A 70 -11.11 42.46 -0.57
C ASN A 70 -11.32 43.60 -1.59
N PRO A 71 -10.87 43.46 -2.85
CA PRO A 71 -10.97 44.52 -3.85
C PRO A 71 -12.42 44.91 -4.21
N ALA A 72 -13.41 44.08 -3.86
CA ALA A 72 -14.84 44.36 -4.03
C ALA A 72 -15.48 45.15 -2.86
N GLY A 73 -14.70 45.54 -1.84
CA GLY A 73 -15.13 46.47 -0.78
C GLY A 73 -15.94 45.88 0.37
N GLN A 74 -16.24 44.57 0.38
CA GLN A 74 -16.93 43.92 1.50
C GLN A 74 -16.14 42.75 2.09
N GLY A 75 -15.80 42.84 3.38
CA GLY A 75 -15.07 41.81 4.12
C GLY A 75 -13.56 41.79 3.86
N TYR A 76 -12.87 40.89 4.56
CA TYR A 76 -11.43 40.66 4.40
C TYR A 76 -11.19 39.36 3.62
N GLY A 77 -10.29 39.41 2.65
CA GLY A 77 -10.02 38.32 1.71
C GLY A 77 -8.92 37.38 2.19
N LEU A 78 -8.82 36.23 1.52
CA LEU A 78 -7.70 35.32 1.68
C LEU A 78 -6.36 35.98 1.32
N PRO A 79 -5.22 35.39 1.74
CA PRO A 79 -3.89 35.77 1.26
C PRO A 79 -3.85 35.86 -0.28
N ALA A 80 -3.05 36.78 -0.82
CA ALA A 80 -3.05 37.11 -2.25
C ALA A 80 -2.76 35.91 -3.17
N ASP A 81 -1.95 34.97 -2.70
CA ASP A 81 -1.62 33.72 -3.40
C ASP A 81 -2.75 32.67 -3.39
N LEU A 82 -3.75 32.83 -2.50
CA LEU A 82 -4.96 32.02 -2.43
C LEU A 82 -6.19 32.71 -3.04
N ALA A 83 -6.07 33.98 -3.42
CA ALA A 83 -7.14 34.80 -3.97
C ALA A 83 -7.79 34.27 -5.27
N PRO A 84 -7.07 33.58 -6.19
CA PRO A 84 -7.67 33.01 -7.41
C PRO A 84 -8.63 31.84 -7.11
N THR A 85 -8.38 31.10 -6.03
CA THR A 85 -9.18 29.95 -5.59
C THR A 85 -10.32 30.31 -4.63
N ALA A 86 -10.42 31.59 -4.27
CA ALA A 86 -11.26 32.12 -3.18
C ALA A 86 -12.73 32.38 -3.55
N VAL A 87 -13.31 31.63 -4.48
CA VAL A 87 -14.68 31.87 -4.97
C VAL A 87 -15.57 30.63 -4.91
N THR A 88 -16.83 30.83 -4.49
CA THR A 88 -17.89 29.84 -4.62
C THR A 88 -18.11 29.50 -6.09
N PRO A 89 -18.76 28.36 -6.41
CA PRO A 89 -19.21 28.03 -7.77
C PRO A 89 -20.13 29.09 -8.38
N PHE A 90 -20.71 29.95 -7.55
CA PHE A 90 -21.59 31.05 -7.96
C PHE A 90 -20.85 32.38 -8.13
N GLY A 91 -19.52 32.41 -7.99
CA GLY A 91 -18.68 33.59 -8.20
C GLY A 91 -18.56 34.53 -7.00
N GLN A 92 -19.15 34.20 -5.85
CA GLN A 92 -19.01 35.00 -4.62
C GLN A 92 -17.71 34.63 -3.90
N ARG A 93 -17.00 35.62 -3.33
CA ARG A 93 -15.72 35.38 -2.65
C ARG A 93 -15.90 34.85 -1.22
N PHE A 94 -14.92 34.08 -0.75
CA PHE A 94 -14.83 33.69 0.66
C PHE A 94 -14.37 34.87 1.53
N VAL A 95 -14.88 34.92 2.75
CA VAL A 95 -14.46 35.89 3.78
C VAL A 95 -13.53 35.18 4.75
N TYR A 96 -12.40 35.82 5.02
CA TYR A 96 -11.35 35.28 5.87
C TYR A 96 -11.23 36.10 7.16
N CYS A 97 -11.28 35.42 8.29
CA CYS A 97 -11.29 36.05 9.61
C CYS A 97 -10.15 35.48 10.46
N PRO A 98 -8.89 35.94 10.30
CA PRO A 98 -7.78 35.46 11.11
C PRO A 98 -7.78 36.10 12.51
N PHE A 99 -7.39 35.32 13.51
CA PHE A 99 -7.23 35.77 14.90
C PHE A 99 -5.79 35.55 15.36
N GLY A 100 -5.20 36.57 15.98
CA GLY A 100 -3.92 36.46 16.65
C GLY A 100 -4.06 36.06 18.11
N SER A 101 -2.94 36.00 18.81
CA SER A 101 -2.94 35.85 20.27
C SER A 101 -3.34 37.15 20.96
N ALA A 102 -3.80 37.07 22.21
CA ALA A 102 -4.16 38.26 22.98
C ALA A 102 -2.93 39.15 23.31
N THR A 103 -1.73 38.57 23.31
CA THR A 103 -0.47 39.21 23.71
C THR A 103 0.49 39.45 22.55
N GLY A 104 0.10 39.09 21.32
CA GLY A 104 0.96 39.18 20.15
C GLY A 104 1.30 40.62 19.79
N THR A 105 2.55 40.84 19.41
CA THR A 105 3.08 42.13 18.95
C THR A 105 3.26 42.12 17.43
N GLY A 106 3.32 43.30 16.81
CA GLY A 106 3.48 43.44 15.35
C GLY A 106 2.91 44.75 14.80
N ALA A 107 2.93 44.88 13.46
CA ALA A 107 2.31 45.99 12.75
C ALA A 107 0.79 45.88 12.81
N ALA A 108 0.12 46.95 13.24
CA ALA A 108 -1.33 46.99 13.36
C ALA A 108 -2.01 46.99 11.99
N VAL A 109 -2.98 46.10 11.81
CA VAL A 109 -3.82 45.98 10.61
C VAL A 109 -5.28 45.87 11.05
N THR A 110 -6.19 46.48 10.30
CA THR A 110 -7.63 46.41 10.59
C THR A 110 -8.31 45.44 9.64
N ILE A 111 -9.11 44.53 10.21
CA ILE A 111 -9.96 43.60 9.46
C ILE A 111 -11.37 44.19 9.38
N SER A 112 -11.79 44.57 8.17
CA SER A 112 -13.15 45.04 7.89
C SER A 112 -14.12 43.88 7.74
N ASN A 113 -15.23 43.93 8.47
CA ASN A 113 -16.37 43.01 8.32
C ASN A 113 -17.30 43.52 7.21
N ALA A 114 -18.12 42.63 6.64
CA ALA A 114 -19.04 42.99 5.55
C ALA A 114 -20.19 43.91 6.00
N ASN A 115 -20.56 43.90 7.29
CA ASN A 115 -21.56 44.79 7.90
C ASN A 115 -21.01 46.15 8.37
N GLY A 116 -19.79 46.54 7.96
CA GLY A 116 -19.21 47.85 8.26
C GLY A 116 -18.51 47.96 9.62
N THR A 117 -18.53 46.91 10.44
CA THR A 117 -17.70 46.84 11.66
C THR A 117 -16.28 46.40 11.34
N SER A 118 -15.36 46.51 12.30
CA SER A 118 -13.99 46.03 12.12
C SER A 118 -13.32 45.62 13.44
N TYR A 119 -12.28 44.79 13.36
CA TYR A 119 -11.42 44.47 14.50
C TYR A 119 -9.94 44.61 14.14
N GLY A 120 -9.12 44.95 15.13
CA GLY A 120 -7.68 45.08 14.96
C GLY A 120 -6.96 43.73 15.10
N ILE A 121 -5.95 43.55 14.26
CA ILE A 121 -4.95 42.49 14.36
C ILE A 121 -3.54 43.10 14.37
N ALA A 122 -2.56 42.34 14.85
CA ALA A 122 -1.14 42.66 14.74
C ALA A 122 -0.46 41.60 13.86
N THR A 123 0.42 42.05 12.97
CA THR A 123 1.09 41.19 12.00
C THR A 123 2.61 41.26 12.11
N THR A 124 3.27 40.12 11.91
CA THR A 124 4.73 40.00 11.85
C THR A 124 5.13 39.39 10.51
N THR A 125 6.22 39.87 9.91
CA THR A 125 6.70 39.36 8.63
C THR A 125 7.75 38.27 8.84
N LEU A 126 7.52 37.10 8.24
CA LEU A 126 8.49 36.00 8.16
C LEU A 126 8.68 35.62 6.68
N SER A 127 9.92 35.62 6.20
CA SER A 127 10.26 35.28 4.81
C SER A 127 9.44 36.04 3.77
N GLY A 128 9.22 37.35 3.99
CA GLY A 128 8.46 38.22 3.09
C GLY A 128 6.94 38.06 3.14
N ARG A 129 6.39 37.22 4.02
CA ARG A 129 4.94 37.04 4.23
C ARG A 129 4.52 37.55 5.59
N ALA A 130 3.41 38.26 5.66
CA ALA A 130 2.82 38.71 6.92
C ALA A 130 1.99 37.60 7.57
N TYR A 131 2.11 37.45 8.88
CA TYR A 131 1.42 36.48 9.72
C TYR A 131 0.68 37.18 10.85
N VAL A 132 -0.50 36.72 11.21
CA VAL A 132 -1.34 37.31 12.26
C VAL A 132 -0.90 36.82 13.63
N THR A 133 -0.06 37.59 14.31
CA THR A 133 0.55 37.24 15.60
C THR A 133 -0.27 37.73 16.79
N GLY A 134 -0.97 38.87 16.64
CA GLY A 134 -1.76 39.49 17.71
C GLY A 134 -3.15 39.96 17.27
N GLY A 135 -3.98 40.31 18.25
CA GLY A 135 -5.34 40.84 18.05
C GLY A 135 -6.38 39.74 17.88
N ARG A 136 -7.20 39.59 18.92
CA ARG A 136 -8.31 38.66 18.98
C ARG A 136 -9.60 39.46 19.26
N PRO A 137 -10.63 39.35 18.40
CA PRO A 137 -11.84 40.13 18.58
C PRO A 137 -12.63 39.68 19.82
N GLY A 138 -13.38 40.60 20.42
CA GLY A 138 -14.26 40.32 21.56
C GLY A 138 -15.59 39.65 21.17
N TYR A 139 -15.60 38.76 20.17
CA TYR A 139 -16.82 38.10 19.73
C TYR A 139 -17.33 37.09 20.76
N ALA A 140 -18.66 36.91 20.81
CA ALA A 140 -19.30 36.02 21.78
C ALA A 140 -18.79 34.57 21.63
N GLY A 141 -18.40 33.97 22.75
CA GLY A 141 -17.89 32.59 22.79
C GLY A 141 -16.43 32.42 22.35
N LEU A 142 -15.81 33.43 21.73
CA LEU A 142 -14.43 33.31 21.24
C LEU A 142 -13.41 33.24 22.37
N ALA A 143 -13.59 34.02 23.44
CA ALA A 143 -12.68 34.05 24.60
C ALA A 143 -12.51 32.67 25.27
N ALA A 144 -13.55 31.83 25.24
CA ALA A 144 -13.51 30.48 25.80
C ALA A 144 -12.76 29.46 24.91
N MET A 145 -12.29 29.86 23.72
CA MET A 145 -11.68 28.98 22.72
C MET A 145 -10.29 29.48 22.33
N PRO A 146 -9.29 29.37 23.21
CA PRO A 146 -7.93 29.90 22.96
C PRO A 146 -7.25 29.27 21.74
N ASN A 147 -7.65 28.06 21.37
CA ASN A 147 -7.10 27.35 20.22
C ASN A 147 -7.68 27.81 18.89
N LEU A 148 -8.74 28.62 18.85
CA LEU A 148 -9.30 29.08 17.58
C LEU A 148 -8.42 30.16 16.93
N LEU A 149 -7.89 29.88 15.75
CA LEU A 149 -7.01 30.75 14.98
C LEU A 149 -7.74 31.60 13.95
N GLY A 150 -8.99 31.26 13.60
CA GLY A 150 -9.76 32.05 12.64
C GLY A 150 -10.96 31.30 12.08
N TYR A 151 -11.64 31.94 11.13
CA TYR A 151 -12.69 31.33 10.31
C TYR A 151 -12.47 31.60 8.83
N VAL A 152 -12.97 30.70 8.00
CA VAL A 152 -13.28 30.98 6.60
C VAL A 152 -14.79 30.83 6.42
N LEU A 153 -15.42 31.84 5.81
CA LEU A 153 -16.86 31.92 5.61
C LEU A 153 -17.16 31.92 4.11
N ALA A 154 -18.21 31.22 3.74
CA ALA A 154 -18.79 31.29 2.39
C ALA A 154 -20.29 31.56 2.47
N PRO A 155 -20.86 32.37 1.56
CA PRO A 155 -22.31 32.48 1.42
C PRO A 155 -22.94 31.10 1.14
N ARG A 156 -24.12 30.84 1.70
CA ARG A 156 -24.80 29.54 1.61
C ARG A 156 -25.50 29.33 0.27
N THR A 157 -25.93 30.38 -0.40
CA THR A 157 -26.52 30.35 -1.76
C THR A 157 -26.06 31.57 -2.55
N LYS A 158 -26.33 31.56 -3.86
CA LYS A 158 -26.09 32.70 -4.75
C LYS A 158 -26.77 34.01 -4.31
N LEU A 159 -27.88 33.91 -3.58
CA LEU A 159 -28.66 35.07 -3.09
C LEU A 159 -28.28 35.46 -1.65
N SER A 160 -27.48 34.65 -0.95
CA SER A 160 -27.02 34.98 0.39
C SER A 160 -26.12 36.22 0.36
N ALA A 161 -26.29 37.08 1.35
CA ALA A 161 -25.41 38.22 1.57
C ALA A 161 -23.97 37.76 1.92
N THR A 162 -23.00 38.64 1.74
CA THR A 162 -21.61 38.39 2.14
C THR A 162 -21.54 38.25 3.67
N PRO A 163 -21.06 37.11 4.21
CA PRO A 163 -21.07 36.86 5.64
C PRO A 163 -20.04 37.72 6.40
N SER A 164 -20.35 38.10 7.65
CA SER A 164 -19.43 38.89 8.49
C SER A 164 -18.79 38.08 9.62
N CYS A 165 -17.53 38.39 9.97
CA CYS A 165 -16.81 37.66 11.02
C CYS A 165 -17.45 37.78 12.42
N ASN A 166 -18.14 38.88 12.70
CA ASN A 166 -18.81 39.15 13.98
C ASN A 166 -20.19 38.47 14.11
N GLU A 167 -20.72 37.91 13.03
CA GLU A 167 -22.02 37.19 13.02
C GLU A 167 -21.87 35.70 13.34
N VAL A 168 -20.62 35.24 13.50
CA VAL A 168 -20.32 33.84 13.84
C VAL A 168 -20.57 33.61 15.33
N VAL A 169 -21.48 32.70 15.64
CA VAL A 169 -21.82 32.27 17.00
C VAL A 169 -21.46 30.80 17.17
N TYR A 170 -20.88 30.44 18.31
CA TYR A 170 -20.70 29.03 18.68
C TYR A 170 -21.98 28.49 19.33
N ASP A 171 -22.55 27.45 18.73
CA ASP A 171 -23.67 26.71 19.30
C ASP A 171 -23.13 25.55 20.16
N PRO A 172 -23.27 25.59 21.49
CA PRO A 172 -22.79 24.54 22.38
C PRO A 172 -23.56 23.22 22.25
N GLY A 173 -24.82 23.24 21.77
CA GLY A 173 -25.64 22.05 21.59
C GLY A 173 -25.20 21.23 20.38
N SER A 174 -24.93 21.89 19.24
CA SER A 174 -24.41 21.23 18.04
C SER A 174 -22.87 21.19 17.96
N ARG A 175 -22.17 21.85 18.89
CA ARG A 175 -20.72 22.05 18.92
C ARG A 175 -20.16 22.62 17.61
N ARG A 176 -20.91 23.52 16.97
CA ARG A 176 -20.56 24.09 15.66
C ARG A 176 -20.60 25.61 15.68
N PHE A 177 -19.71 26.21 14.90
CA PHE A 177 -19.81 27.62 14.57
C PHE A 177 -20.85 27.81 13.46
N GLN A 178 -21.74 28.78 13.67
CA GLN A 178 -22.83 29.08 12.76
C GLN A 178 -22.89 30.59 12.53
N ALA A 179 -23.25 30.98 11.31
CA ALA A 179 -23.59 32.36 10.97
C ALA A 179 -24.82 32.35 10.06
N PRO A 180 -25.65 33.41 10.10
CA PRO A 180 -26.79 33.57 9.21
C PRO A 180 -26.35 33.45 7.75
N ASP A 181 -27.07 32.64 6.96
CA ASP A 181 -26.86 32.47 5.52
C ASP A 181 -25.43 32.16 5.07
N ALA A 182 -24.62 31.58 5.95
CA ALA A 182 -23.24 31.24 5.69
C ALA A 182 -22.93 29.76 5.98
N ILE A 183 -21.83 29.30 5.40
CA ILE A 183 -21.10 28.10 5.77
C ILE A 183 -19.83 28.56 6.47
N VAL A 184 -19.66 28.14 7.72
CA VAL A 184 -18.51 28.50 8.55
C VAL A 184 -17.55 27.32 8.65
N ARG A 185 -16.26 27.56 8.42
CA ARG A 185 -15.20 26.63 8.79
C ARG A 185 -14.23 27.26 9.79
N PRO A 186 -14.13 26.72 11.01
CA PRO A 186 -13.11 27.15 11.96
C PRO A 186 -11.73 26.66 11.55
N ILE A 187 -10.72 27.44 11.90
CA ILE A 187 -9.30 27.10 11.82
C ILE A 187 -8.80 27.08 13.25
N VAL A 188 -8.34 25.93 13.76
CA VAL A 188 -7.90 25.77 15.15
C VAL A 188 -6.41 25.37 15.22
N ARG A 189 -5.75 25.77 16.32
CA ARG A 189 -4.38 25.45 16.73
C ARG A 189 -4.46 24.10 17.42
N ASP A 190 -4.06 23.06 16.72
CA ASP A 190 -4.41 21.70 17.10
C ASP A 190 -3.74 21.26 18.42
N GLY A 191 -4.51 20.55 19.22
CA GLY A 191 -4.19 20.12 20.59
C GLY A 191 -5.39 19.48 21.31
N GLY A 192 -6.41 19.04 20.57
CA GLY A 192 -7.61 18.40 21.12
C GLY A 192 -7.92 17.09 20.40
N VAL A 193 -8.24 16.07 21.19
CA VAL A 193 -8.56 14.67 20.81
C VAL A 193 -9.60 14.48 19.68
N ASP A 194 -10.36 15.51 19.32
CA ASP A 194 -11.39 15.44 18.26
C ASP A 194 -10.85 15.69 16.84
N GLU A 195 -9.71 16.38 16.67
CA GLU A 195 -9.11 16.60 15.34
C GLU A 195 -8.11 15.50 14.95
N ALA A 196 -7.50 14.85 15.94
CA ALA A 196 -6.89 13.53 15.74
C ALA A 196 -7.90 12.54 15.11
N ARG A 197 -9.20 12.64 15.43
CA ARG A 197 -10.24 11.80 14.78
C ARG A 197 -10.62 12.24 13.36
N THR A 198 -10.42 13.49 12.96
CA THR A 198 -10.80 13.99 11.62
C THR A 198 -9.65 14.08 10.64
N VAL A 199 -8.39 14.15 11.08
CA VAL A 199 -7.21 13.97 10.21
C VAL A 199 -6.84 12.48 10.10
N ASN A 200 -6.94 11.72 11.20
CA ASN A 200 -6.82 10.25 11.17
C ASN A 200 -8.07 9.55 10.59
N SER A 201 -8.96 10.25 9.89
CA SER A 201 -10.05 9.63 9.10
C SER A 201 -10.08 10.07 7.63
N ARG A 202 -9.16 10.92 7.19
CA ARG A 202 -9.12 11.42 5.80
C ARG A 202 -8.35 10.48 4.90
N LYS A 203 -9.00 10.03 3.82
CA LYS A 203 -8.34 9.48 2.63
C LYS A 203 -7.91 10.64 1.75
N LEU A 204 -6.61 10.78 1.49
CA LEU A 204 -6.04 11.87 0.70
C LEU A 204 -5.54 11.36 -0.64
N VAL A 205 -5.65 12.20 -1.68
CA VAL A 205 -5.01 11.96 -2.99
C VAL A 205 -4.04 13.11 -3.24
N PHE A 206 -2.81 12.78 -3.59
CA PHE A 206 -1.72 13.71 -3.80
C PHE A 206 -1.12 13.45 -5.18
N PHE A 207 -1.12 14.47 -6.04
CA PHE A 207 -0.66 14.34 -7.42
C PHE A 207 0.81 14.72 -7.52
N VAL A 208 1.63 13.86 -8.13
CA VAL A 208 3.07 14.08 -8.25
C VAL A 208 3.56 14.00 -9.69
N ALA A 209 4.48 14.89 -10.06
CA ALA A 209 5.14 14.91 -11.36
C ALA A 209 6.65 15.19 -11.21
N PRO A 210 7.50 14.69 -12.11
CA PRO A 210 8.95 14.92 -12.04
C PRO A 210 9.29 16.41 -12.05
N GLY A 211 10.09 16.86 -11.08
CA GLY A 211 10.56 18.25 -10.98
C GLY A 211 9.46 19.29 -10.74
N ALA A 212 8.25 18.88 -10.38
CA ALA A 212 7.16 19.80 -10.14
C ALA A 212 7.28 20.48 -8.77
N SER A 213 6.86 21.74 -8.67
CA SER A 213 6.92 22.54 -7.44
C SER A 213 5.53 22.97 -6.94
N GLY A 214 4.47 22.32 -7.44
CA GLY A 214 3.09 22.63 -7.10
C GLY A 214 2.68 22.10 -5.73
N SER A 215 1.40 22.28 -5.39
CA SER A 215 0.89 21.86 -4.07
C SER A 215 0.53 20.39 -3.96
N GLY A 216 0.41 19.67 -5.08
CA GLY A 216 -0.04 18.29 -5.14
C GLY A 216 -1.56 18.13 -5.00
N ALA A 217 -2.32 19.23 -4.99
CA ALA A 217 -3.77 19.21 -4.80
C ALA A 217 -4.56 18.74 -6.04
N SER A 218 -3.95 18.78 -7.24
CA SER A 218 -4.58 18.35 -8.48
C SER A 218 -3.55 17.94 -9.53
N ALA A 219 -3.98 17.23 -10.57
CA ALA A 219 -3.11 16.86 -11.69
C ALA A 219 -2.54 18.09 -12.45
N SER A 220 -3.22 19.23 -12.42
CA SER A 220 -2.74 20.50 -13.00
C SER A 220 -1.82 21.30 -12.09
N ASP A 221 -1.70 20.89 -10.82
CA ASP A 221 -0.81 21.51 -9.82
C ASP A 221 -0.07 20.39 -9.05
N PRO A 222 0.74 19.57 -9.74
CA PRO A 222 1.44 18.46 -9.12
C PRO A 222 2.62 18.96 -8.26
N ALA A 223 2.89 18.26 -7.17
CA ALA A 223 4.10 18.45 -6.38
C ALA A 223 5.21 17.49 -6.84
N ASP A 224 6.43 17.66 -6.32
CA ASP A 224 7.44 16.60 -6.41
C ASP A 224 7.10 15.44 -5.46
N PHE A 225 7.73 14.28 -5.70
CA PHE A 225 7.48 13.07 -4.92
C PHE A 225 7.98 13.20 -3.48
N GLN A 226 9.12 13.86 -3.24
CA GLN A 226 9.68 14.04 -1.91
C GLN A 226 8.71 14.85 -1.01
N THR A 227 8.10 15.90 -1.54
CA THR A 227 7.07 16.71 -0.87
C THR A 227 5.86 15.87 -0.46
N ALA A 228 5.45 14.92 -1.31
CA ALA A 228 4.35 14.00 -0.99
C ALA A 228 4.74 13.05 0.16
N LEU A 229 5.97 12.56 0.18
CA LEU A 229 6.51 11.72 1.25
C LEU A 229 6.64 12.49 2.57
N ASP A 230 7.18 13.71 2.53
CA ASP A 230 7.32 14.59 3.69
C ASP A 230 5.94 14.93 4.28
N TYR A 231 4.93 15.14 3.41
CA TYR A 231 3.54 15.31 3.84
C TYR A 231 3.01 14.06 4.55
N TYR A 232 3.21 12.87 3.96
CA TYR A 232 2.79 11.60 4.55
C TYR A 232 3.41 11.40 5.94
N GLN A 233 4.73 11.63 6.06
CA GLN A 233 5.46 11.44 7.31
C GLN A 233 5.06 12.44 8.40
N SER A 234 4.90 13.71 8.05
CA SER A 234 4.60 14.78 9.00
C SER A 234 3.15 14.77 9.48
N ARG A 235 2.20 14.36 8.62
CA ARG A 235 0.75 14.41 8.92
C ARG A 235 0.15 13.08 9.30
N ARG A 236 0.80 11.95 8.95
CA ARG A 236 0.35 10.58 9.23
C ARG A 236 -1.15 10.37 8.99
N PRO A 237 -1.66 10.68 7.77
CA PRO A 237 -3.07 10.47 7.48
C PRO A 237 -3.44 8.98 7.58
N LEU A 238 -4.71 8.67 7.82
CA LEU A 238 -5.18 7.27 7.85
C LEU A 238 -4.89 6.55 6.55
N ALA A 239 -5.12 7.23 5.42
CA ALA A 239 -4.77 6.72 4.11
C ALA A 239 -4.39 7.85 3.15
N MET A 240 -3.33 7.64 2.38
CA MET A 240 -2.88 8.55 1.33
C MET A 240 -2.64 7.79 0.03
N THR A 241 -3.08 8.35 -1.08
CA THR A 241 -2.77 7.89 -2.43
C THR A 241 -1.90 8.92 -3.12
N ILE A 242 -0.69 8.54 -3.49
CA ILE A 242 0.18 9.29 -4.38
C ILE A 242 -0.11 8.85 -5.80
N GLN A 243 -0.63 9.77 -6.61
CA GLN A 243 -0.90 9.57 -8.03
C GLN A 243 0.25 10.17 -8.85
N ALA A 244 1.13 9.30 -9.33
CA ALA A 244 2.28 9.68 -10.14
C ALA A 244 1.92 9.77 -11.63
N ALA A 245 2.31 10.88 -12.24
CA ALA A 245 2.42 11.00 -13.69
C ALA A 245 3.55 10.10 -14.25
N ALA A 246 3.70 10.08 -15.57
CA ALA A 246 4.85 9.44 -16.20
C ALA A 246 6.12 10.27 -15.95
N GLY A 247 7.19 9.58 -15.58
CA GLY A 247 8.55 10.08 -15.51
C GLY A 247 9.36 9.44 -14.38
N ASN A 248 10.52 10.03 -14.12
CA ASN A 248 11.47 9.57 -13.12
C ASN A 248 11.39 10.44 -11.87
N TYR A 249 11.35 9.80 -10.70
CA TYR A 249 11.20 10.44 -9.40
C TYR A 249 12.38 10.07 -8.53
N ASP A 250 13.21 11.06 -8.22
CA ASP A 250 14.33 10.85 -7.31
C ASP A 250 13.86 11.04 -5.87
N PHE A 251 14.28 10.15 -4.97
CA PHE A 251 14.02 10.27 -3.53
C PHE A 251 15.24 9.87 -2.71
N ASN A 252 15.32 10.39 -1.49
CA ASN A 252 16.40 10.07 -0.58
C ASN A 252 16.18 8.70 0.09
N PRO A 253 17.23 7.89 0.30
CA PRO A 253 17.12 6.65 1.08
C PRO A 253 16.48 6.94 2.45
N GLY A 254 15.55 6.09 2.90
CA GLY A 254 14.91 6.22 4.21
C GLY A 254 13.83 7.30 4.32
N SER A 255 13.59 8.08 3.27
CA SER A 255 12.47 9.05 3.21
C SER A 255 11.08 8.40 3.25
N VAL A 256 11.02 7.07 3.23
CA VAL A 256 9.79 6.29 3.41
C VAL A 256 10.03 5.22 4.47
N THR A 257 10.59 5.59 5.61
CA THR A 257 10.74 4.70 6.78
C THR A 257 9.85 5.21 7.89
N THR A 258 8.74 4.53 8.17
CA THR A 258 7.86 4.84 9.31
C THR A 258 8.12 3.87 10.47
N ASP A 259 9.37 3.72 10.90
CA ASP A 259 9.71 2.79 11.98
C ASP A 259 9.14 3.31 13.32
N GLY A 260 7.97 2.80 13.70
CA GLY A 260 7.26 3.19 14.90
C GLY A 260 6.01 2.34 15.07
N PHE A 261 6.03 1.43 16.05
CA PHE A 261 5.06 0.36 16.31
C PHE A 261 3.61 0.82 16.63
N ALA A 262 3.24 2.08 16.42
CA ALA A 262 1.98 2.64 16.93
C ALA A 262 0.99 3.11 15.85
N ASP A 263 1.40 3.43 14.61
CA ASP A 263 0.53 4.13 13.66
C ASP A 263 0.29 3.34 12.36
N ARG A 264 -0.96 2.91 12.16
CA ARG A 264 -1.44 2.24 10.94
C ARG A 264 -1.91 3.28 9.91
N SER A 265 -0.96 3.86 9.18
CA SER A 265 -1.26 4.69 8.01
C SER A 265 -1.09 3.87 6.73
N ASP A 266 -2.09 3.95 5.85
CA ASP A 266 -2.06 3.28 4.56
C ASP A 266 -1.47 4.21 3.50
N LEU A 267 -0.49 3.73 2.74
CA LEU A 267 0.06 4.44 1.59
C LEU A 267 -0.24 3.66 0.32
N THR A 268 -0.79 4.34 -0.68
CA THR A 268 -0.93 3.82 -2.03
C THR A 268 -0.08 4.66 -2.98
N ILE A 269 0.77 4.05 -3.79
CA ILE A 269 1.51 4.71 -4.85
C ILE A 269 1.04 4.13 -6.19
N ARG A 270 0.47 4.96 -7.05
CA ARG A 270 -0.03 4.58 -8.37
C ARG A 270 0.72 5.30 -9.46
N GLY A 271 1.20 4.56 -10.45
CA GLY A 271 1.87 5.10 -11.63
C GLY A 271 1.13 4.79 -12.92
N ALA A 272 1.67 5.29 -14.03
CA ALA A 272 1.18 5.01 -15.38
C ALA A 272 1.65 3.64 -15.92
N GLY A 273 2.56 2.97 -15.21
CA GLY A 273 3.17 1.70 -15.59
C GLY A 273 4.60 1.59 -15.03
N PRO A 274 5.12 0.37 -14.81
CA PRO A 274 6.38 0.16 -14.11
C PRO A 274 7.62 0.68 -14.85
N THR A 275 7.52 0.92 -16.15
CA THR A 275 8.58 1.56 -16.95
C THR A 275 8.32 3.04 -17.22
N LEU A 276 7.11 3.52 -16.90
CA LEU A 276 6.68 4.89 -17.16
C LEU A 276 6.77 5.75 -15.90
N SER A 277 6.51 5.20 -14.72
CA SER A 277 6.63 5.90 -13.43
C SER A 277 7.69 5.19 -12.58
N VAL A 278 8.93 5.69 -12.65
CA VAL A 278 10.10 5.04 -12.04
C VAL A 278 10.61 5.88 -10.87
N PHE A 279 10.68 5.26 -9.70
CA PHE A 279 11.20 5.83 -8.47
C PHE A 279 12.64 5.37 -8.26
N ARG A 280 13.56 6.34 -8.24
CA ARG A 280 15.00 6.12 -8.16
C ARG A 280 15.53 6.56 -6.81
N SER A 281 16.28 5.69 -6.17
CA SER A 281 16.94 6.00 -4.91
C SER A 281 18.39 6.38 -5.18
N THR A 282 18.86 7.48 -4.60
CA THR A 282 20.25 7.93 -4.81
C THR A 282 21.29 7.03 -4.16
N ALA A 283 20.88 6.16 -3.23
CA ALA A 283 21.68 5.07 -2.68
C ALA A 283 20.78 3.89 -2.26
N GLN A 284 21.38 2.74 -1.93
CA GLN A 284 20.61 1.60 -1.46
C GLN A 284 19.88 1.92 -0.15
N GLY A 285 18.57 1.69 -0.11
CA GLY A 285 17.74 2.02 1.06
C GLY A 285 16.44 1.24 1.09
N TRP A 286 15.92 1.05 2.30
CA TRP A 286 14.63 0.41 2.51
C TRP A 286 13.51 1.45 2.61
N MET A 287 12.49 1.28 1.80
CA MET A 287 11.16 1.82 2.02
C MET A 287 10.46 0.89 3.01
N ASN A 288 10.15 1.37 4.22
CA ASN A 288 9.42 0.64 5.24
C ASN A 288 8.15 1.38 5.69
N ILE A 289 7.01 0.70 5.60
CA ILE A 289 5.72 1.22 6.06
C ILE A 289 5.10 0.24 7.06
N SER A 290 4.69 0.77 8.21
CA SER A 290 4.11 0.02 9.33
C SER A 290 2.66 -0.40 9.11
N GLY A 291 1.93 0.31 8.23
CA GLY A 291 0.57 -0.01 7.81
C GLY A 291 0.53 -0.81 6.51
N ARG A 292 -0.46 -0.53 5.66
CA ARG A 292 -0.57 -1.13 4.32
C ARG A 292 0.11 -0.26 3.27
N LEU A 293 1.06 -0.84 2.53
CA LEU A 293 1.65 -0.25 1.33
C LEU A 293 1.05 -0.89 0.08
N THR A 294 0.34 -0.12 -0.74
CA THR A 294 -0.15 -0.56 -2.05
C THR A 294 0.67 0.06 -3.17
N LEU A 295 1.22 -0.75 -4.06
CA LEU A 295 2.02 -0.36 -5.21
C LEU A 295 1.33 -0.83 -6.49
N ASP A 296 0.99 0.09 -7.40
CA ASP A 296 0.25 -0.24 -8.62
C ASP A 296 0.82 0.48 -9.84
N GLY A 297 1.38 -0.30 -10.78
CA GLY A 297 1.91 0.25 -12.03
C GLY A 297 3.13 1.16 -11.82
N VAL A 298 4.04 0.78 -10.92
CA VAL A 298 5.22 1.58 -10.54
C VAL A 298 6.51 0.79 -10.64
N GLY A 299 7.58 1.46 -11.07
CA GLY A 299 8.92 0.92 -11.11
C GLY A 299 9.75 1.49 -9.99
N PHE A 300 10.55 0.66 -9.36
CA PHE A 300 11.60 1.03 -8.44
C PHE A 300 12.92 0.56 -9.05
N ASP A 301 13.94 1.40 -8.97
CA ASP A 301 15.27 0.99 -9.43
C ASP A 301 15.89 -0.08 -8.52
N GLN A 302 17.11 -0.49 -8.86
CA GLN A 302 17.84 -1.52 -8.12
C GLN A 302 18.22 -1.14 -6.67
N TYR A 303 18.18 0.16 -6.33
CA TYR A 303 18.57 0.67 -5.03
C TYR A 303 17.37 0.90 -4.09
N ALA A 304 16.18 1.05 -4.67
CA ALA A 304 14.92 1.12 -3.95
C ALA A 304 14.45 -0.27 -3.52
N LEU A 305 14.76 -0.64 -2.27
CA LEU A 305 14.34 -1.88 -1.65
C LEU A 305 13.03 -1.66 -0.87
N ILE A 306 12.08 -2.57 -0.95
CA ILE A 306 10.82 -2.48 -0.21
C ILE A 306 10.86 -3.45 0.96
N ARG A 307 10.63 -2.95 2.16
CA ARG A 307 10.51 -3.72 3.39
C ARG A 307 9.12 -3.49 3.97
N SER A 308 8.54 -4.53 4.55
CA SER A 308 7.45 -4.36 5.50
C SER A 308 7.76 -5.11 6.77
N TYR A 309 7.55 -4.42 7.89
CA TYR A 309 7.71 -4.96 9.23
C TYR A 309 6.37 -4.86 9.97
N ASN A 310 5.75 -6.00 10.29
CA ASN A 310 4.40 -6.06 10.89
C ASN A 310 3.26 -5.40 10.07
N GLY A 311 3.44 -5.23 8.75
CA GLY A 311 2.48 -4.57 7.86
C GLY A 311 1.95 -5.46 6.74
N GLU A 312 1.34 -4.81 5.74
CA GLU A 312 0.88 -5.46 4.51
C GLU A 312 1.49 -4.73 3.29
N VAL A 313 1.99 -5.48 2.31
CA VAL A 313 2.36 -4.93 0.99
C VAL A 313 1.48 -5.56 -0.06
N VAL A 314 0.78 -4.75 -0.85
CA VAL A 314 0.03 -5.21 -2.02
C VAL A 314 0.67 -4.65 -3.27
N ALA A 315 1.26 -5.51 -4.09
CA ALA A 315 1.94 -5.11 -5.31
C ALA A 315 1.20 -5.62 -6.55
N ARG A 316 1.03 -4.73 -7.52
CA ARG A 316 0.41 -5.01 -8.82
C ARG A 316 1.22 -4.35 -9.93
N ASN A 317 1.64 -5.13 -10.92
CA ASN A 317 2.30 -4.60 -12.12
C ASN A 317 3.54 -3.74 -11.77
N ILE A 318 4.42 -4.25 -10.91
CA ILE A 318 5.58 -3.50 -10.43
C ILE A 318 6.91 -4.02 -10.98
N THR A 319 7.92 -3.16 -10.92
CA THR A 319 9.34 -3.57 -10.98
C THR A 319 10.03 -3.05 -9.73
N ALA A 320 10.90 -3.82 -9.09
CA ALA A 320 11.69 -3.37 -7.95
C ALA A 320 13.03 -4.10 -7.85
N GLY A 321 13.95 -3.64 -7.01
CA GLY A 321 15.17 -4.41 -6.69
C GLY A 321 14.85 -5.65 -5.84
N SER A 322 14.23 -5.45 -4.67
CA SER A 322 13.82 -6.53 -3.77
C SER A 322 12.59 -6.15 -2.97
N ILE A 323 11.80 -7.16 -2.58
CA ILE A 323 10.83 -7.06 -1.49
C ILE A 323 11.24 -7.97 -0.33
N ARG A 324 11.13 -7.44 0.88
CA ARG A 324 11.35 -8.16 2.13
C ARG A 324 10.13 -8.06 3.06
N GLY A 325 9.64 -9.20 3.52
CA GLY A 325 8.62 -9.30 4.56
C GLY A 325 9.20 -9.83 5.86
N ASP A 326 9.12 -9.04 6.93
CA ASP A 326 9.44 -9.45 8.30
C ASP A 326 8.16 -9.35 9.14
N HIS A 327 7.59 -10.48 9.57
CA HIS A 327 6.26 -10.52 10.22
C HIS A 327 5.14 -9.83 9.40
N ALA A 328 5.30 -9.72 8.08
CA ALA A 328 4.41 -8.96 7.20
C ALA A 328 3.78 -9.87 6.14
N LEU A 329 2.59 -9.50 5.66
CA LEU A 329 1.94 -10.13 4.52
C LEU A 329 2.26 -9.36 3.24
N ILE A 330 2.73 -10.04 2.21
CA ILE A 330 2.95 -9.49 0.87
C ILE A 330 2.01 -10.19 -0.11
N THR A 331 1.18 -9.44 -0.82
CA THR A 331 0.30 -9.98 -1.86
C THR A 331 0.73 -9.49 -3.23
N LEU A 332 0.95 -10.41 -4.17
CA LEU A 332 1.40 -10.10 -5.53
C LEU A 332 0.30 -10.38 -6.55
N PHE A 333 0.05 -9.41 -7.43
CA PHE A 333 -0.91 -9.50 -8.54
C PHE A 333 -0.29 -9.07 -9.87
N GLY A 334 -0.80 -9.59 -10.97
CA GLY A 334 -0.33 -9.21 -12.31
C GLY A 334 1.14 -9.55 -12.53
N THR A 335 1.87 -8.70 -13.25
CA THR A 335 3.29 -8.92 -13.58
C THR A 335 4.21 -8.22 -12.58
N ASN A 336 5.10 -8.95 -11.92
CA ASN A 336 6.02 -8.40 -10.91
C ASN A 336 7.45 -8.82 -11.24
N VAL A 337 8.34 -7.84 -11.34
CA VAL A 337 9.74 -8.06 -11.73
C VAL A 337 10.67 -7.60 -10.62
N PHE A 338 11.54 -8.49 -10.13
CA PHE A 338 12.51 -8.22 -9.08
C PHE A 338 13.93 -8.38 -9.64
N ASN A 339 14.62 -7.26 -9.85
CA ASN A 339 15.83 -7.19 -10.67
C ASN A 339 17.12 -7.00 -9.85
N SER A 340 18.24 -7.22 -10.55
CA SER A 340 19.61 -7.27 -10.03
C SER A 340 20.01 -5.98 -9.30
N GLY A 341 20.52 -6.15 -8.08
CA GLY A 341 21.04 -5.09 -7.21
C GLY A 341 20.98 -5.52 -5.74
N ALA A 342 19.97 -6.33 -5.39
CA ALA A 342 19.90 -7.06 -4.13
C ALA A 342 20.38 -8.50 -4.28
N THR A 343 20.85 -9.10 -3.18
CA THR A 343 21.25 -10.51 -3.12
C THR A 343 20.07 -11.45 -3.46
N TYR A 344 18.88 -11.10 -2.98
CA TYR A 344 17.63 -11.85 -3.17
C TYR A 344 16.60 -10.91 -3.79
N GLY A 345 15.70 -11.43 -4.63
CA GLY A 345 14.58 -10.65 -5.16
C GLY A 345 13.40 -10.62 -4.18
N LEU A 346 13.19 -11.73 -3.48
CA LEU A 346 12.16 -11.88 -2.45
C LEU A 346 12.77 -12.48 -1.20
N THR A 347 12.47 -11.89 -0.05
CA THR A 347 12.97 -12.36 1.24
C THR A 347 11.86 -12.40 2.28
N LEU A 348 11.71 -13.52 2.99
CA LEU A 348 10.72 -13.70 4.05
C LEU A 348 11.38 -14.20 5.32
N PHE A 349 11.18 -13.46 6.42
CA PHE A 349 11.71 -13.79 7.73
C PHE A 349 10.65 -13.62 8.81
N ASN A 350 10.90 -14.27 9.96
CA ASN A 350 10.14 -14.10 11.19
C ASN A 350 8.63 -14.17 10.96
N GLY A 351 8.14 -15.23 10.35
CA GLY A 351 6.70 -15.40 10.08
C GLY A 351 6.12 -14.54 8.95
N GLY A 352 6.95 -13.77 8.23
CA GLY A 352 6.50 -13.03 7.04
C GLY A 352 6.00 -13.96 5.93
N SER A 353 5.00 -13.53 5.17
CA SER A 353 4.36 -14.35 4.14
C SER A 353 4.25 -13.63 2.78
N ILE A 354 4.34 -14.41 1.70
CA ILE A 354 3.94 -14.00 0.36
C ILE A 354 2.76 -14.85 -0.10
N GLU A 355 1.75 -14.19 -0.66
CA GLU A 355 0.62 -14.83 -1.32
C GLU A 355 0.49 -14.28 -2.75
N ALA A 356 0.42 -15.18 -3.73
CA ALA A 356 0.14 -14.80 -5.11
C ALA A 356 -0.81 -15.79 -5.78
N GLN A 357 -1.79 -15.25 -6.51
CA GLN A 357 -2.74 -16.03 -7.29
C GLN A 357 -2.77 -15.51 -8.72
N GLY A 358 -2.44 -16.37 -9.69
CA GLY A 358 -2.38 -15.99 -11.11
C GLY A 358 -1.37 -14.90 -11.42
N ALA A 359 -0.33 -14.74 -10.59
CA ALA A 359 0.69 -13.71 -10.79
C ALA A 359 1.78 -14.22 -11.75
N ASP A 360 2.37 -13.30 -12.51
CA ASP A 360 3.60 -13.51 -13.24
C ASP A 360 4.74 -12.87 -12.43
N ILE A 361 5.66 -13.68 -11.91
CA ILE A 361 6.75 -13.26 -11.03
C ILE A 361 8.07 -13.58 -11.74
N THR A 362 8.89 -12.57 -11.93
CA THR A 362 10.25 -12.71 -12.48
C THR A 362 11.28 -12.27 -11.45
N ILE A 363 12.23 -13.15 -11.12
CA ILE A 363 13.34 -12.93 -10.21
C ILE A 363 14.65 -12.99 -11.00
N GLY A 364 15.26 -11.84 -11.22
CA GLY A 364 16.53 -11.69 -11.94
C GLY A 364 17.78 -11.78 -11.04
N THR A 365 17.62 -12.02 -9.74
CA THR A 365 18.73 -12.08 -8.77
C THR A 365 19.37 -13.48 -8.72
N THR A 366 20.66 -13.52 -8.36
CA THR A 366 21.45 -14.76 -8.34
C THR A 366 21.04 -15.74 -7.25
N LEU A 367 20.58 -15.25 -6.08
CA LEU A 367 20.09 -16.12 -5.00
C LEU A 367 18.56 -16.22 -4.95
N GLY A 368 17.85 -15.70 -5.95
CA GLY A 368 16.42 -15.93 -6.16
C GLY A 368 15.55 -15.49 -4.98
N ILE A 369 14.99 -16.47 -4.25
CA ILE A 369 14.04 -16.28 -3.15
C ILE A 369 14.60 -16.92 -1.88
N MET A 370 14.54 -16.20 -0.75
CA MET A 370 14.88 -16.75 0.56
C MET A 370 13.69 -16.69 1.51
N ILE A 371 13.43 -17.81 2.19
CA ILE A 371 12.38 -17.97 3.18
C ILE A 371 13.02 -18.62 4.41
N ALA A 372 12.95 -17.94 5.55
CA ALA A 372 13.54 -18.45 6.78
C ALA A 372 12.71 -18.07 8.00
N GLN A 373 13.01 -18.67 9.16
CA GLN A 373 12.46 -18.28 10.46
C GLN A 373 10.92 -18.26 10.45
N ASN A 374 10.30 -19.37 10.06
CA ASN A 374 8.85 -19.53 9.91
C ASN A 374 8.20 -18.67 8.79
N GLY A 375 8.97 -18.12 7.85
CA GLY A 375 8.41 -17.44 6.68
C GLY A 375 7.59 -18.38 5.79
N ARG A 376 6.63 -17.83 5.02
CA ARG A 376 5.69 -18.61 4.21
C ARG A 376 5.55 -18.11 2.77
N LEU A 377 5.69 -18.99 1.78
CA LEU A 377 5.40 -18.67 0.37
C LEU A 377 4.22 -19.50 -0.16
N THR A 378 3.15 -18.83 -0.56
CA THR A 378 1.98 -19.46 -1.17
C THR A 378 1.78 -18.94 -2.59
N LEU A 379 1.92 -19.82 -3.58
CA LEU A 379 1.68 -19.49 -4.99
C LEU A 379 0.61 -20.43 -5.56
N SER A 380 -0.40 -19.86 -6.23
CA SER A 380 -1.46 -20.63 -6.87
C SER A 380 -1.67 -20.16 -8.32
N GLY A 381 -1.61 -21.08 -9.29
CA GLY A 381 -1.85 -20.76 -10.70
C GLY A 381 -0.90 -19.70 -11.28
N SER A 382 0.28 -19.52 -10.67
CA SER A 382 1.22 -18.44 -11.00
C SER A 382 2.35 -18.93 -11.90
N ILE A 383 3.04 -17.98 -12.54
CA ILE A 383 4.29 -18.24 -13.27
C ILE A 383 5.44 -17.64 -12.47
N LEU A 384 6.42 -18.45 -12.10
CA LEU A 384 7.66 -18.02 -11.46
C LEU A 384 8.82 -18.24 -12.43
N ARG A 385 9.50 -17.17 -12.85
CA ARG A 385 10.76 -17.23 -13.61
C ARG A 385 11.90 -16.78 -12.69
N ALA A 386 12.79 -17.69 -12.32
CA ALA A 386 13.86 -17.41 -11.37
C ALA A 386 15.24 -17.67 -11.98
N ALA A 387 16.14 -16.69 -11.91
CA ALA A 387 17.54 -16.88 -12.27
C ALA A 387 18.32 -17.63 -11.17
N GLY A 388 17.85 -17.54 -9.92
CA GLY A 388 18.46 -18.17 -8.75
C GLY A 388 17.56 -19.18 -8.03
N PRO A 389 18.05 -19.80 -6.96
CA PRO A 389 17.33 -20.80 -6.19
C PRO A 389 16.17 -20.23 -5.37
N VAL A 390 15.28 -21.12 -4.93
CA VAL A 390 14.33 -20.90 -3.84
C VAL A 390 14.88 -21.62 -2.60
N LEU A 391 15.18 -20.87 -1.54
CA LEU A 391 15.83 -21.37 -0.34
C LEU A 391 14.89 -21.32 0.86
N LEU A 392 14.70 -22.47 1.53
CA LEU A 392 13.88 -22.62 2.74
C LEU A 392 14.73 -23.05 3.92
N TYR A 393 14.72 -22.26 4.99
CA TYR A 393 15.48 -22.51 6.22
C TYR A 393 14.60 -22.42 7.47
N ASP A 394 14.97 -23.18 8.50
CA ASP A 394 14.56 -22.95 9.90
C ASP A 394 13.06 -22.67 10.08
N GLY A 395 12.24 -23.68 9.79
CA GLY A 395 10.79 -23.64 9.96
C GLY A 395 10.03 -22.97 8.81
N ALA A 396 10.70 -22.60 7.72
CA ALA A 396 10.05 -22.04 6.55
C ALA A 396 9.04 -23.01 5.92
N GLU A 397 8.00 -22.46 5.29
CA GLU A 397 6.97 -23.23 4.61
C GLU A 397 6.70 -22.71 3.19
N THR A 398 6.54 -23.60 2.22
CA THR A 398 5.98 -23.26 0.91
C THR A 398 4.79 -24.11 0.55
N ASN A 399 3.76 -23.50 -0.03
CA ASN A 399 2.62 -24.16 -0.64
C ASN A 399 2.44 -23.68 -2.08
N LEU A 400 2.85 -24.51 -3.03
CA LEU A 400 2.84 -24.18 -4.45
C LEU A 400 1.81 -25.07 -5.15
N LYS A 401 0.75 -24.47 -5.71
CA LYS A 401 -0.32 -25.18 -6.42
C LYS A 401 -0.47 -24.73 -7.87
N ASN A 402 -0.43 -25.67 -8.82
CA ASN A 402 -0.70 -25.43 -10.24
C ASN A 402 0.17 -24.32 -10.87
N ASN A 403 1.43 -24.17 -10.43
CA ASN A 403 2.32 -23.14 -10.95
C ASN A 403 3.21 -23.65 -12.07
N THR A 404 3.65 -22.73 -12.93
CA THR A 404 4.79 -22.96 -13.83
C THR A 404 6.02 -22.29 -13.24
N ILE A 405 7.04 -23.08 -12.91
CA ILE A 405 8.29 -22.63 -12.29
C ILE A 405 9.43 -22.87 -13.27
N ASN A 406 10.04 -21.81 -13.76
CA ASN A 406 11.10 -21.85 -14.76
C ASN A 406 12.38 -21.28 -14.18
N TYR A 407 13.39 -22.13 -13.98
CA TYR A 407 14.73 -21.67 -13.67
C TYR A 407 15.43 -21.25 -14.97
N THR A 408 15.65 -19.94 -15.12
CA THR A 408 16.08 -19.33 -16.39
C THR A 408 17.59 -19.36 -16.61
N ALA A 409 18.36 -19.68 -15.57
CA ALA A 409 19.81 -19.81 -15.62
C ALA A 409 20.26 -21.14 -14.99
N ALA A 410 21.56 -21.45 -15.08
CA ALA A 410 22.14 -22.58 -14.36
C ALA A 410 22.02 -22.34 -12.85
N VAL A 411 21.51 -23.34 -12.13
CA VAL A 411 21.17 -23.22 -10.71
C VAL A 411 21.49 -24.53 -9.99
N ASN A 412 21.95 -24.47 -8.74
CA ASN A 412 22.27 -25.65 -7.95
C ASN A 412 22.08 -25.41 -6.44
N PRO A 413 21.04 -26.00 -5.80
CA PRO A 413 19.86 -26.62 -6.42
C PRO A 413 18.86 -25.56 -6.90
N GLY A 414 17.81 -25.94 -7.64
CA GLY A 414 16.67 -25.04 -7.88
C GLY A 414 15.90 -24.72 -6.60
N LEU A 415 15.42 -25.76 -5.91
CA LEU A 415 14.75 -25.64 -4.61
C LEU A 415 15.61 -26.28 -3.52
N PHE A 416 15.91 -25.54 -2.46
CA PHE A 416 16.64 -26.01 -1.30
C PHE A 416 15.73 -25.99 -0.07
N VAL A 417 15.60 -27.12 0.63
CA VAL A 417 14.74 -27.27 1.80
C VAL A 417 15.53 -27.81 2.98
N GLN A 418 15.71 -26.99 4.02
CA GLN A 418 16.42 -27.38 5.25
C GLN A 418 15.58 -27.08 6.48
N LYS A 419 15.34 -28.07 7.35
CA LYS A 419 14.52 -27.93 8.57
C LYS A 419 13.18 -27.22 8.31
N SER A 420 12.59 -27.47 7.15
CA SER A 420 11.48 -26.71 6.57
C SER A 420 10.51 -27.62 5.85
N LYS A 421 9.33 -27.09 5.49
CA LYS A 421 8.29 -27.83 4.77
C LYS A 421 8.05 -27.26 3.38
N ALA A 422 8.04 -28.12 2.37
CA ALA A 422 7.66 -27.75 1.01
C ALA A 422 6.55 -28.67 0.48
N THR A 423 5.42 -28.09 0.10
CA THR A 423 4.28 -28.79 -0.50
C THR A 423 4.03 -28.26 -1.91
N LEU A 424 4.13 -29.16 -2.90
CA LEU A 424 3.99 -28.86 -4.32
C LEU A 424 2.89 -29.74 -4.92
N SER A 425 1.84 -29.13 -5.49
CA SER A 425 0.75 -29.86 -6.14
C SER A 425 0.48 -29.30 -7.54
N GLY A 426 0.50 -30.15 -8.59
CA GLY A 426 0.16 -29.71 -9.95
C GLY A 426 1.19 -28.80 -10.62
N ASN A 427 2.40 -28.65 -10.07
CA ASN A 427 3.40 -27.72 -10.60
C ASN A 427 4.19 -28.31 -11.76
N VAL A 428 4.55 -27.48 -12.73
CA VAL A 428 5.53 -27.79 -13.78
C VAL A 428 6.80 -27.04 -13.47
N ILE A 429 7.88 -27.76 -13.16
CA ILE A 429 9.21 -27.21 -12.90
C ILE A 429 10.09 -27.47 -14.11
N SER A 430 10.75 -26.44 -14.63
CA SER A 430 11.68 -26.54 -15.74
C SER A 430 13.03 -25.88 -15.44
N PHE A 431 14.10 -26.48 -15.95
CA PHE A 431 15.47 -25.97 -15.85
C PHE A 431 16.00 -25.67 -17.25
N ALA A 432 16.19 -24.38 -17.56
CA ALA A 432 16.73 -23.95 -18.85
C ALA A 432 18.25 -24.17 -18.95
N GLY A 433 18.97 -23.95 -17.85
CA GLY A 433 20.41 -24.24 -17.72
C GLY A 433 20.67 -25.57 -17.02
N SER A 434 21.95 -25.99 -17.00
CA SER A 434 22.37 -27.20 -16.29
C SER A 434 22.11 -27.07 -14.78
N ALA A 435 21.43 -28.06 -14.20
CA ALA A 435 21.18 -28.16 -12.77
C ALA A 435 21.64 -29.54 -12.25
N PRO A 436 22.75 -29.64 -11.51
CA PRO A 436 23.19 -30.89 -10.89
C PRO A 436 22.13 -31.49 -9.97
N VAL A 437 21.41 -30.63 -9.25
CA VAL A 437 20.31 -30.99 -8.35
C VAL A 437 19.11 -30.08 -8.63
N GLY A 438 17.92 -30.67 -8.82
CA GLY A 438 16.68 -29.90 -8.97
C GLY A 438 16.17 -29.42 -7.61
N ILE A 439 15.95 -30.37 -6.70
CA ILE A 439 15.45 -30.17 -5.35
C ILE A 439 16.39 -30.84 -4.36
N SER A 440 16.88 -30.09 -3.37
CA SER A 440 17.72 -30.62 -2.29
C SER A 440 16.96 -30.59 -0.97
N LEU A 441 16.90 -31.73 -0.30
CA LEU A 441 16.22 -31.94 0.98
C LEU A 441 17.25 -32.24 2.07
N MET A 442 17.28 -31.43 3.13
CA MET A 442 18.32 -31.50 4.15
C MET A 442 17.76 -31.41 5.57
N ASN A 443 18.45 -32.08 6.50
CA ASN A 443 18.35 -31.88 7.95
C ASN A 443 16.91 -31.70 8.46
N GLY A 444 16.11 -32.76 8.48
CA GLY A 444 14.76 -32.75 9.04
C GLY A 444 13.70 -32.06 8.16
N SER A 445 13.98 -31.82 6.88
CA SER A 445 12.99 -31.27 5.94
C SER A 445 11.81 -32.22 5.70
N ILE A 446 10.63 -31.67 5.44
CA ILE A 446 9.43 -32.41 5.01
C ILE A 446 9.09 -31.97 3.59
N PHE A 447 8.95 -32.92 2.67
CA PHE A 447 8.67 -32.62 1.27
C PHE A 447 7.49 -33.42 0.72
N GLU A 448 6.54 -32.74 0.11
CA GLU A 448 5.38 -33.33 -0.53
C GLU A 448 5.28 -32.83 -1.97
N MET A 449 5.23 -33.75 -2.94
CA MET A 449 5.05 -33.41 -4.34
C MET A 449 4.06 -34.33 -5.03
N SER A 450 2.97 -33.76 -5.56
CA SER A 450 1.91 -34.52 -6.25
C SER A 450 1.49 -33.91 -7.58
N ASN A 451 1.11 -34.76 -8.54
CA ASN A 451 0.53 -34.38 -9.84
C ASN A 451 1.36 -33.37 -10.65
N GLY A 452 2.68 -33.32 -10.44
CA GLY A 452 3.55 -32.33 -11.07
C GLY A 452 4.50 -32.92 -12.10
N SER A 453 5.39 -32.07 -12.63
CA SER A 453 6.54 -32.53 -13.39
C SER A 453 7.81 -31.74 -13.12
N ILE A 454 8.95 -32.41 -13.23
CA ILE A 454 10.28 -31.79 -13.26
C ILE A 454 10.93 -32.12 -14.60
N ASN A 455 11.30 -31.09 -15.37
CA ASN A 455 11.80 -31.21 -16.73
C ASN A 455 13.04 -30.34 -16.96
N GLY A 456 13.71 -30.54 -18.10
CA GLY A 456 14.86 -29.73 -18.53
C GLY A 456 16.20 -30.38 -18.19
N ALA A 457 17.26 -29.58 -18.16
CA ALA A 457 18.64 -30.04 -18.01
C ALA A 457 19.02 -30.31 -16.55
N VAL A 458 18.31 -31.22 -15.88
CA VAL A 458 18.56 -31.62 -14.48
C VAL A 458 19.15 -33.03 -14.38
N VAL A 459 20.22 -33.18 -13.58
CA VAL A 459 20.92 -34.47 -13.40
C VAL A 459 20.31 -35.32 -12.29
N ASN A 460 19.95 -34.69 -11.17
CA ASN A 460 19.22 -35.34 -10.08
C ASN A 460 18.04 -34.46 -9.65
N PRO A 461 16.82 -34.70 -10.17
CA PRO A 461 15.62 -33.96 -9.81
C PRO A 461 15.40 -33.81 -8.31
N VAL A 462 15.61 -34.86 -7.51
CA VAL A 462 15.49 -34.80 -6.04
C VAL A 462 16.68 -35.46 -5.36
N VAL A 463 17.32 -34.78 -4.41
CA VAL A 463 18.38 -35.34 -3.57
C VAL A 463 18.03 -35.17 -2.10
N ASP A 464 18.03 -36.28 -1.37
CA ASP A 464 17.87 -36.33 0.07
C ASP A 464 19.23 -36.50 0.78
N SER A 465 19.49 -35.59 1.72
CA SER A 465 20.66 -35.58 2.60
C SER A 465 20.25 -35.49 4.08
N GLY A 466 19.13 -36.13 4.46
CA GLY A 466 18.67 -36.20 5.84
C GLY A 466 17.31 -35.56 6.08
N ALA A 467 16.40 -35.62 5.11
CA ALA A 467 15.00 -35.25 5.26
C ALA A 467 14.30 -36.15 6.27
N LEU A 468 13.25 -35.61 6.91
CA LEU A 468 12.39 -36.35 7.83
C LEU A 468 11.39 -37.23 7.07
N SER A 469 10.79 -36.69 6.01
CA SER A 469 9.85 -37.44 5.18
C SER A 469 9.70 -36.87 3.76
N VAL A 470 9.34 -37.76 2.84
CA VAL A 470 8.95 -37.46 1.46
C VAL A 470 7.64 -38.16 1.12
N SER A 471 6.72 -37.46 0.45
CA SER A 471 5.40 -38.01 0.10
C SER A 471 4.85 -37.43 -1.21
N GLY A 472 3.79 -38.06 -1.70
CA GLY A 472 3.02 -37.60 -2.86
C GLY A 472 3.08 -38.55 -4.06
N SER A 473 2.23 -38.31 -5.06
CA SER A 473 1.99 -39.26 -6.16
C SER A 473 1.73 -38.56 -7.48
N GLY A 474 1.81 -39.29 -8.60
CA GLY A 474 1.45 -38.76 -9.91
C GLY A 474 2.42 -37.70 -10.47
N THR A 475 3.61 -37.59 -9.89
CA THR A 475 4.66 -36.68 -10.36
C THR A 475 5.58 -37.39 -11.35
N GLN A 476 5.89 -36.75 -12.47
CA GLN A 476 6.84 -37.24 -13.47
C GLN A 476 8.15 -36.46 -13.43
N MET A 477 9.29 -37.14 -13.38
CA MET A 477 10.60 -36.50 -13.33
C MET A 477 11.42 -36.95 -14.53
N ARG A 478 11.90 -36.00 -15.32
CA ARG A 478 12.88 -36.24 -16.38
C ARG A 478 14.27 -35.96 -15.84
N SER A 479 15.20 -36.88 -16.10
CA SER A 479 16.57 -36.78 -15.61
C SER A 479 17.56 -37.29 -16.65
N SER A 480 18.75 -36.70 -16.71
CA SER A 480 19.88 -37.30 -17.43
C SER A 480 20.68 -38.30 -16.55
N GLY A 481 20.36 -38.39 -15.26
CA GLY A 481 20.99 -39.27 -14.28
C GLY A 481 19.93 -40.06 -13.50
N ALA A 482 20.11 -40.22 -12.18
CA ALA A 482 19.07 -40.79 -11.34
C ALA A 482 17.99 -39.74 -11.08
N CYS A 483 16.70 -40.11 -11.11
CA CYS A 483 15.63 -39.15 -10.78
C CYS A 483 15.65 -38.74 -9.30
N TRP A 484 16.14 -39.62 -8.43
CA TRP A 484 16.28 -39.39 -7.01
C TRP A 484 17.53 -40.05 -6.45
N ALA A 485 18.10 -39.45 -5.40
CA ALA A 485 19.21 -40.01 -4.63
C ALA A 485 19.04 -39.65 -3.15
N GLY A 486 19.62 -40.46 -2.25
CA GLY A 486 19.62 -40.18 -0.81
C GLY A 486 19.15 -41.33 0.07
N ILE A 487 19.13 -41.09 1.37
CA ILE A 487 18.86 -42.10 2.41
C ILE A 487 17.43 -42.64 2.30
N LEU A 488 16.45 -41.73 2.11
CA LEU A 488 15.03 -42.08 1.98
C LEU A 488 14.70 -42.83 0.68
N PHE A 489 15.55 -42.72 -0.33
CA PHE A 489 15.36 -43.36 -1.64
C PHE A 489 16.25 -44.61 -1.84
N GLY A 490 17.07 -44.97 -0.85
CA GLY A 490 18.06 -46.04 -1.00
C GLY A 490 17.48 -47.45 -1.22
N ASP A 491 16.19 -47.66 -0.94
CA ASP A 491 15.47 -48.91 -1.21
C ASP A 491 14.37 -48.74 -2.29
N SER A 492 14.42 -47.68 -3.10
CA SER A 492 13.48 -47.47 -4.21
C SER A 492 13.77 -48.40 -5.41
N VAL A 493 12.81 -48.57 -6.33
CA VAL A 493 12.91 -49.51 -7.47
C VAL A 493 12.70 -48.89 -8.83
N GLY A 494 13.65 -49.15 -9.72
CA GLY A 494 13.50 -48.90 -11.15
C GLY A 494 13.08 -47.47 -11.43
N ALA A 495 11.95 -47.32 -12.13
CA ALA A 495 11.38 -46.02 -12.48
C ALA A 495 10.40 -45.46 -11.43
N SER A 496 10.33 -46.01 -10.21
CA SER A 496 9.45 -45.54 -9.14
C SER A 496 10.20 -45.12 -7.88
N SER A 497 9.82 -43.98 -7.31
CA SER A 497 10.41 -43.48 -6.06
C SER A 497 9.96 -44.26 -4.82
N ALA A 498 8.93 -45.11 -4.95
CA ALA A 498 8.39 -45.92 -3.88
C ALA A 498 9.43 -46.93 -3.36
N VAL A 499 9.49 -47.07 -2.04
CA VAL A 499 10.34 -48.06 -1.36
C VAL A 499 9.82 -49.47 -1.64
N ARG A 500 10.73 -50.41 -1.92
CA ARG A 500 10.42 -51.83 -2.15
C ARG A 500 9.51 -52.41 -1.06
N ALA A 501 8.65 -53.34 -1.49
CA ALA A 501 8.00 -54.27 -0.58
C ALA A 501 9.05 -55.12 0.17
N ASP A 502 8.60 -55.84 1.19
CA ASP A 502 9.45 -56.75 1.93
C ASP A 502 9.92 -57.90 1.03
N ASP A 503 11.19 -58.29 1.20
CA ASP A 503 11.72 -59.51 0.60
C ASP A 503 11.01 -60.72 1.23
N ALA A 504 10.77 -61.75 0.42
CA ALA A 504 10.33 -63.03 0.94
C ALA A 504 11.39 -63.58 1.92
N LEU A 505 10.94 -64.01 3.10
CA LEU A 505 11.84 -64.61 4.07
C LEU A 505 12.26 -66.00 3.57
N PRO A 506 13.57 -66.31 3.50
CA PRO A 506 14.05 -67.64 3.12
C PRO A 506 13.43 -68.73 4.00
N ALA A 507 13.11 -69.88 3.40
CA ALA A 507 12.70 -71.05 4.17
C ALA A 507 13.85 -71.54 5.07
N VAL A 508 13.53 -72.05 6.25
CA VAL A 508 14.49 -72.60 7.20
C VAL A 508 14.17 -74.08 7.41
N SER A 509 15.12 -74.99 7.17
CA SER A 509 14.90 -76.43 7.34
C SER A 509 14.83 -76.83 8.81
N THR A 510 14.37 -78.07 9.07
CA THR A 510 14.42 -78.68 10.41
C THR A 510 15.28 -79.94 10.37
N PRO A 511 16.46 -79.99 11.03
CA PRO A 511 17.09 -78.89 11.78
C PRO A 511 17.64 -77.79 10.85
N ALA A 512 17.69 -76.55 11.35
CA ALA A 512 18.16 -75.39 10.60
C ALA A 512 19.68 -75.41 10.45
N THR A 513 20.19 -75.10 9.25
CA THR A 513 21.63 -74.90 9.04
C THR A 513 22.04 -73.47 9.41
N GLY A 514 23.30 -73.28 9.81
CA GLY A 514 23.85 -71.94 10.10
C GLY A 514 23.63 -70.92 8.98
N PRO A 515 23.90 -71.26 7.71
CA PRO A 515 23.64 -70.37 6.57
C PRO A 515 22.16 -69.97 6.40
N GLU A 516 21.21 -70.88 6.61
CA GLU A 516 19.78 -70.56 6.51
C GLU A 516 19.34 -69.57 7.58
N VAL A 517 19.82 -69.74 8.82
CA VAL A 517 19.54 -68.80 9.92
C VAL A 517 20.12 -67.42 9.60
N GLN A 518 21.34 -67.35 9.06
CA GLN A 518 21.98 -66.09 8.67
C GLN A 518 21.23 -65.40 7.53
N ALA A 519 20.83 -66.14 6.50
CA ALA A 519 20.06 -65.61 5.38
C ALA A 519 18.69 -65.07 5.82
N TYR A 520 18.00 -65.81 6.70
CA TYR A 520 16.74 -65.37 7.30
C TYR A 520 16.90 -64.09 8.10
N ALA A 521 17.90 -64.03 9.00
CA ALA A 521 18.16 -62.86 9.83
C ALA A 521 18.52 -61.62 8.98
N ALA A 522 19.31 -61.80 7.91
CA ALA A 522 19.65 -60.73 6.99
C ALA A 522 18.42 -60.20 6.23
N ALA A 523 17.54 -61.09 5.75
CA ALA A 523 16.29 -60.71 5.10
C ALA A 523 15.36 -59.96 6.06
N GLN A 524 15.24 -60.42 7.31
CA GLN A 524 14.45 -59.75 8.35
C GLN A 524 15.00 -58.35 8.67
N ALA A 525 16.33 -58.20 8.79
CA ALA A 525 16.97 -56.90 9.02
C ALA A 525 16.74 -55.93 7.84
N ASN A 526 16.82 -56.43 6.61
CA ASN A 526 16.50 -55.65 5.41
C ASN A 526 15.02 -55.22 5.38
N ASN A 527 14.10 -56.12 5.72
CA ASN A 527 12.66 -55.81 5.78
C ASN A 527 12.34 -54.79 6.87
N ALA A 528 12.98 -54.88 8.05
CA ALA A 528 12.85 -53.86 9.09
C ALA A 528 13.34 -52.48 8.61
N ARG A 529 14.50 -52.42 7.93
CA ARG A 529 15.01 -51.19 7.31
C ARG A 529 14.04 -50.61 6.27
N ARG A 530 13.50 -51.45 5.39
CA ARG A 530 12.51 -51.04 4.38
C ARG A 530 11.21 -50.58 5.00
N GLY A 531 10.74 -51.24 6.05
CA GLY A 531 9.57 -50.82 6.82
C GLY A 531 9.72 -49.41 7.39
N ALA A 532 10.87 -49.11 8.00
CA ALA A 532 11.19 -47.77 8.50
C ALA A 532 11.29 -46.72 7.38
N ARG A 533 11.79 -47.10 6.20
CA ARG A 533 11.81 -46.21 5.03
C ARG A 533 10.42 -46.01 4.42
N ARG A 534 9.55 -47.02 4.39
CA ARG A 534 8.16 -46.89 3.90
C ARG A 534 7.31 -45.96 4.75
N SER A 535 7.58 -45.84 6.05
CA SER A 535 6.86 -44.89 6.92
C SER A 535 7.27 -43.43 6.70
N THR A 536 8.46 -43.19 6.14
CA THR A 536 9.03 -41.85 5.92
C THR A 536 9.07 -41.44 4.45
N ASN A 537 9.13 -42.40 3.53
CA ASN A 537 8.99 -42.24 2.09
C ASN A 537 7.72 -42.95 1.61
N THR A 538 6.66 -42.17 1.44
CA THR A 538 5.37 -42.61 0.88
C THR A 538 5.17 -42.09 -0.55
N SER A 539 6.26 -41.70 -1.21
CA SER A 539 6.20 -41.16 -2.56
C SER A 539 5.97 -42.26 -3.61
N SER A 540 5.28 -41.92 -4.70
CA SER A 540 5.08 -42.77 -5.88
C SER A 540 5.26 -41.96 -7.17
N TRP A 541 6.44 -41.36 -7.32
CA TRP A 541 6.82 -40.59 -8.50
C TRP A 541 7.41 -41.48 -9.58
N THR A 542 7.25 -41.08 -10.84
CA THR A 542 7.78 -41.80 -12.00
C THR A 542 9.03 -41.12 -12.54
N CYS A 543 10.08 -41.91 -12.77
CA CYS A 543 11.29 -41.48 -13.46
C CYS A 543 11.17 -41.74 -14.97
N LEU A 544 11.46 -40.72 -15.76
CA LEU A 544 11.50 -40.75 -17.22
C LEU A 544 12.94 -40.43 -17.65
N ASN A 545 13.71 -41.44 -18.01
CA ASN A 545 15.08 -41.29 -18.53
C ASN A 545 15.09 -41.06 -20.04
#